data_AF-A0A847KIP5-F1
#
_entry.id   AF-A0A847KIP5-F1
#
_cell.length_a   1.000
_cell.length_b   1.000
_cell.length_c   1.000
_cell.angle_alpha   90.00
_cell.angle_beta   90.00
_cell.angle_gamma   90.00
#
_symmetry.space_group_name_H-M   'P 1'
#
loop_
_entity.id
_entity.type
_entity.pdbx_description
1 polymer ?
#
loop_
_entity_poly.entity_id
_entity_poly.type
_entity_poly.pdbx_seq_one_letter_code
_entity_poly.pdbx_strand_id
1 'polypeptide(L)'
;MDFVTSPRSAREEALATAVLHLERLAARGGWDGPVRVFALVAGDGPGLGPEASPPAGPGDAGLTAIEQTGLPPATSLASLLKQLWWPPTVDGAAVVVEQVLEGRGGDVRLVGGALRTGETWCAVRMRQHDADDLVLSAADLVPDLLGMIQGTLAD
;
A
#
# COMPACT_ATOMS: atom_id res chain seq x y z
N MET A 1 5.44 10.12 -30.82
CA MET A 1 5.73 10.50 -29.42
C MET A 1 5.54 9.23 -28.63
N ASP A 2 6.58 8.42 -28.66
CA ASP A 2 6.57 7.04 -28.22
C ASP A 2 6.78 7.04 -26.71
N PHE A 3 5.70 6.81 -25.96
CA PHE A 3 5.80 6.49 -24.55
C PHE A 3 6.37 5.08 -24.45
N VAL A 4 7.70 4.97 -24.54
CA VAL A 4 8.35 3.74 -24.10
C VAL A 4 8.12 3.66 -22.60
N THR A 5 7.16 2.86 -22.17
CA THR A 5 7.01 2.52 -20.76
C THR A 5 8.27 1.74 -20.42
N SER A 6 9.22 2.41 -19.76
CA SER A 6 10.42 1.73 -19.26
C SER A 6 10.00 0.49 -18.47
N PRO A 7 10.71 -0.64 -18.61
CA PRO A 7 10.44 -1.80 -17.77
C PRO A 7 10.55 -1.38 -16.30
N ARG A 8 9.60 -1.84 -15.49
CA ARG A 8 9.54 -1.54 -14.06
C ARG A 8 10.78 -2.10 -13.36
N SER A 9 11.24 -1.44 -12.31
CA SER A 9 12.30 -2.00 -11.47
C SER A 9 11.75 -3.21 -10.68
N ALA A 10 12.62 -4.14 -10.28
CA ALA A 10 12.21 -5.27 -9.45
C ALA A 10 11.56 -4.84 -8.12
N ARG A 11 11.99 -3.71 -7.56
CA ARG A 11 11.41 -3.11 -6.35
C ARG A 11 10.00 -2.56 -6.61
N GLU A 12 9.78 -1.90 -7.74
CA GLU A 12 8.45 -1.44 -8.15
C GLU A 12 7.51 -2.63 -8.39
N GLU A 13 7.98 -3.70 -9.03
CA GLU A 13 7.20 -4.92 -9.24
C GLU A 13 6.83 -5.62 -7.92
N ALA A 14 7.76 -5.66 -6.96
CA ALA A 14 7.52 -6.17 -5.63
C ALA A 14 6.47 -5.34 -4.87
N LEU A 15 6.57 -4.01 -4.96
CA LEU A 15 5.60 -3.08 -4.37
C LEU A 15 4.21 -3.24 -5.00
N ALA A 16 4.14 -3.32 -6.33
CA ALA A 16 2.90 -3.55 -7.05
C ALA A 16 2.23 -4.86 -6.61
N THR A 17 3.02 -5.92 -6.46
CA THR A 17 2.57 -7.23 -5.98
C THR A 17 2.02 -7.14 -4.55
N ALA A 18 2.74 -6.49 -3.64
CA ALA A 18 2.31 -6.30 -2.26
C ALA A 18 1.01 -5.47 -2.16
N VAL A 19 0.92 -4.36 -2.90
CA VAL A 19 -0.28 -3.50 -2.92
C VAL A 19 -1.49 -4.25 -3.45
N LEU A 20 -1.37 -4.99 -4.55
CA LEU A 20 -2.46 -5.80 -5.10
C LEU A 20 -2.85 -6.99 -4.20
N HIS A 21 -1.93 -7.48 -3.38
CA HIS A 21 -2.24 -8.49 -2.38
C HIS A 21 -3.05 -7.89 -1.22
N LEU A 22 -2.62 -6.73 -0.70
CA LEU A 22 -3.34 -5.99 0.35
C LEU A 22 -4.74 -5.55 -0.09
N GLU A 23 -4.88 -5.11 -1.34
CA GLU A 23 -6.17 -4.77 -1.94
C GLU A 23 -7.12 -5.97 -1.90
N ARG A 24 -6.68 -7.14 -2.40
CA ARG A 24 -7.50 -8.36 -2.38
C ARG A 24 -7.89 -8.80 -0.98
N LEU A 25 -7.03 -8.60 0.01
CA LEU A 25 -7.35 -8.89 1.41
C LEU A 25 -8.37 -7.93 1.99
N ALA A 26 -8.25 -6.64 1.69
CA ALA A 26 -9.23 -5.65 2.09
C ALA A 26 -10.59 -5.93 1.42
N ALA A 27 -10.61 -6.34 0.15
CA ALA A 27 -11.82 -6.78 -0.55
C ALA A 27 -12.52 -7.95 0.15
N ARG A 28 -11.78 -8.94 0.64
CA ARG A 28 -12.34 -10.06 1.41
C ARG A 28 -12.96 -9.64 2.75
N GLY A 29 -12.54 -8.51 3.31
CA GLY A 29 -13.08 -7.94 4.54
C GLY A 29 -14.44 -7.24 4.38
N GLY A 30 -14.91 -7.04 3.14
CA GLY A 30 -16.09 -6.21 2.86
C GLY A 30 -15.78 -4.72 2.93
N TRP A 31 -16.76 -3.87 2.65
CA TRP A 31 -16.66 -2.41 2.72
C TRP A 31 -16.89 -1.88 4.14
N ASP A 32 -16.62 -0.59 4.31
CA ASP A 32 -16.67 0.19 5.53
C ASP A 32 -15.64 -0.28 6.58
N GLY A 33 -14.48 -0.76 6.11
CA GLY A 33 -13.36 -1.20 6.94
C GLY A 33 -12.57 -0.05 7.56
N PRO A 34 -11.89 -0.27 8.71
CA PRO A 34 -11.04 0.73 9.32
C PRO A 34 -9.81 1.02 8.45
N VAL A 35 -9.17 2.17 8.69
CA VAL A 35 -7.83 2.44 8.15
C VAL A 35 -6.87 1.37 8.66
N ARG A 36 -6.12 0.75 7.76
CA ARG A 36 -5.08 -0.23 8.10
C ARG A 36 -3.74 0.26 7.56
N VAL A 37 -2.71 0.15 8.38
CA VAL A 37 -1.34 0.56 8.01
C VAL A 37 -0.43 -0.65 8.12
N PHE A 38 0.53 -0.75 7.21
CA PHE A 38 1.45 -1.87 7.10
C PHE A 38 2.89 -1.37 6.96
N ALA A 39 3.81 -2.03 7.66
CA ALA A 39 5.23 -1.94 7.36
C ALA A 39 5.55 -2.90 6.21
N LEU A 40 6.33 -2.45 5.23
CA LEU A 40 6.87 -3.28 4.16
C LEU A 40 8.34 -3.58 4.48
N VAL A 41 8.69 -4.86 4.52
CA VAL A 41 10.07 -5.33 4.75
C VAL A 41 10.46 -6.32 3.67
N ALA A 42 11.72 -6.29 3.24
CA ALA A 42 12.25 -7.25 2.29
C ALA A 42 12.06 -8.70 2.81
N GLY A 43 11.55 -9.58 1.96
CA GLY A 43 11.17 -10.95 2.33
C GLY A 43 10.89 -11.82 1.10
N ASP A 44 10.58 -13.10 1.33
CA ASP A 44 10.31 -14.11 0.28
C ASP A 44 8.94 -13.98 -0.41
N GLY A 45 8.24 -12.86 -0.26
CA GLY A 45 6.95 -12.60 -0.93
C GLY A 45 5.94 -11.88 -0.04
N PRO A 46 4.66 -11.78 -0.47
CA PRO A 46 3.60 -11.10 0.27
C PRO A 46 3.14 -11.94 1.47
N GLY A 47 4.03 -12.19 2.42
CA GLY A 47 3.67 -12.73 3.72
C GLY A 47 2.97 -11.66 4.54
N LEU A 48 1.88 -12.04 5.21
CA LEU A 48 1.26 -11.24 6.27
C LEU A 48 1.30 -12.00 7.57
N GLY A 49 1.71 -11.31 8.63
CA GLY A 49 1.61 -11.82 9.99
C GLY A 49 2.74 -11.30 10.89
N PRO A 50 2.53 -11.33 12.22
CA PRO A 50 3.56 -10.98 13.21
C PRO A 50 4.70 -12.01 13.25
N GLU A 51 4.52 -13.19 12.64
CA GLU A 51 5.46 -14.32 12.63
C GLU A 51 6.00 -14.61 11.22
N ALA A 52 6.17 -13.56 10.40
CA ALA A 52 6.82 -13.73 9.10
C ALA A 52 8.22 -14.35 9.31
N SER A 53 8.44 -15.55 8.76
CA SER A 53 9.76 -16.19 8.79
C SER A 53 10.83 -15.25 8.20
N PRO A 54 12.08 -15.31 8.71
CA PRO A 54 13.18 -14.55 8.12
C PRO A 54 13.31 -14.89 6.63
N PRO A 55 13.75 -13.93 5.78
CA PRO A 55 13.90 -14.15 4.34
C PRO A 55 14.76 -15.39 4.07
N ALA A 56 14.23 -16.32 3.29
CA ALA A 56 14.89 -17.52 2.78
C ALA A 56 15.80 -17.16 1.59
N GLY A 57 16.88 -16.44 1.87
CA GLY A 57 17.97 -16.24 0.92
C GLY A 57 17.63 -15.35 -0.29
N PRO A 58 18.61 -15.10 -1.18
CA PRO A 58 18.46 -14.17 -2.30
C PRO A 58 17.75 -14.87 -3.47
N GLY A 59 16.41 -14.88 -3.46
CA GLY A 59 15.59 -15.36 -4.57
C GLY A 59 14.23 -14.68 -4.54
N ASP A 60 13.95 -13.86 -5.56
CA ASP A 60 12.82 -12.92 -5.67
C ASP A 60 12.75 -11.86 -4.55
N ALA A 61 13.02 -10.61 -4.90
CA ALA A 61 12.99 -9.47 -3.98
C ALA A 61 11.55 -9.10 -3.58
N GLY A 62 10.84 -10.00 -2.90
CA GLY A 62 9.50 -9.79 -2.41
C GLY A 62 9.44 -8.78 -1.25
N LEU A 63 8.22 -8.30 -0.98
CA LEU A 63 7.93 -7.47 0.18
C LEU A 63 6.89 -8.17 1.05
N THR A 64 7.25 -8.37 2.30
CA THR A 64 6.36 -8.83 3.36
C THR A 64 5.64 -7.62 3.97
N ALA A 65 4.32 -7.70 4.11
CA ALA A 65 3.51 -6.64 4.68
C ALA A 65 3.08 -6.99 6.11
N ILE A 66 3.56 -6.23 7.10
CA ILE A 66 3.27 -6.45 8.52
C ILE A 66 2.25 -5.40 8.98
N GLU A 67 1.05 -5.86 9.34
CA GLU A 67 -0.02 -4.97 9.82
C GLU A 67 0.32 -4.32 11.16
N GLN A 68 0.10 -3.02 11.25
CA GLN A 68 0.27 -2.24 12.47
C GLN A 68 -1.00 -2.31 13.33
N THR A 69 -0.89 -2.96 14.48
CA THR A 69 -1.97 -3.03 15.46
C THR A 69 -1.88 -1.88 16.47
N GLY A 70 -3.01 -1.42 17.00
CA GLY A 70 -3.02 -0.39 18.06
C GLY A 70 -2.66 1.01 17.57
N LEU A 71 -3.10 1.34 16.35
CA LEU A 71 -2.89 2.66 15.76
C LEU A 71 -3.40 3.79 16.67
N PRO A 72 -2.66 4.90 16.81
CA PRO A 72 -3.07 6.00 17.66
C PRO A 72 -4.36 6.64 17.13
N PRO A 73 -5.22 7.19 18.02
CA PRO A 73 -6.41 7.89 17.58
C PRO A 73 -6.03 9.11 16.73
N ALA A 74 -6.70 9.29 15.60
CA ALA A 74 -6.48 10.41 14.71
C ALA A 74 -7.80 10.85 14.07
N THR A 75 -7.93 12.16 13.82
CA THR A 75 -9.09 12.75 13.14
C THR A 75 -8.96 12.74 11.62
N SER A 76 -7.79 12.39 11.09
CA SER A 76 -7.52 12.29 9.65
C SER A 76 -6.38 11.32 9.38
N LEU A 77 -6.31 10.80 8.15
CA LEU A 77 -5.22 9.93 7.70
C LEU A 77 -3.86 10.64 7.79
N ALA A 78 -3.79 11.92 7.38
CA ALA A 78 -2.56 12.69 7.46
C ALA A 78 -2.05 12.83 8.90
N SER A 79 -2.94 13.10 9.86
CA SER A 79 -2.59 13.17 11.28
C SER A 79 -2.19 11.81 11.85
N LEU A 80 -2.79 10.72 11.39
CA LEU A 80 -2.39 9.36 11.76
C LEU A 80 -0.96 9.07 11.30
N LEU A 81 -0.69 9.27 10.01
CA LEU A 81 0.60 8.97 9.38
C LEU A 81 1.76 9.77 10.02
N LYS A 82 1.52 11.03 10.39
CA LYS A 82 2.50 11.87 11.08
C LYS A 82 2.90 11.37 12.48
N GLN A 83 2.11 10.51 13.09
CA GLN A 83 2.40 9.93 14.41
C GLN A 83 3.17 8.61 14.33
N LEU A 84 3.31 8.06 13.12
CA LEU A 84 4.01 6.81 12.91
C LEU A 84 5.51 7.07 12.73
N TRP A 85 6.30 6.17 13.29
CA TRP A 85 7.75 6.15 13.11
C TRP A 85 8.16 4.78 12.57
N TRP A 86 9.05 4.78 11.58
CA TRP A 86 9.52 3.57 10.93
C TRP A 86 11.01 3.38 11.20
N PRO A 87 11.43 2.25 11.78
CA PRO A 87 12.85 1.95 11.94
C PRO A 87 13.53 1.80 10.57
N PRO A 88 14.87 1.96 10.50
CA PRO A 88 15.64 1.80 9.26
C PRO A 88 15.50 0.41 8.62
N THR A 89 15.09 -0.60 9.39
CA THR A 89 14.81 -1.96 8.92
C THR A 89 13.52 -2.08 8.10
N VAL A 90 12.67 -1.06 8.11
CA VAL A 90 11.44 -1.01 7.30
C VAL A 90 11.77 -0.39 5.95
N ASP A 91 11.67 -1.18 4.87
CA ASP A 91 11.91 -0.74 3.50
C ASP A 91 10.85 0.25 3.00
N GLY A 92 9.61 0.15 3.50
CA GLY A 92 8.51 1.00 3.07
C GLY A 92 7.26 0.87 3.93
N ALA A 93 6.18 1.53 3.52
CA ALA A 93 4.90 1.48 4.20
C ALA A 93 3.75 1.38 3.18
N ALA A 94 2.65 0.76 3.60
CA ALA A 94 1.42 0.71 2.84
C ALA A 94 0.21 1.04 3.72
N VAL A 95 -0.84 1.56 3.09
CA VAL A 95 -2.08 1.98 3.76
C VAL A 95 -3.26 1.50 2.95
N VAL A 96 -4.26 0.95 3.63
CA VAL A 96 -5.59 0.69 3.10
C VAL A 96 -6.55 1.70 3.72
N VAL A 97 -7.26 2.45 2.89
CA VAL A 97 -8.33 3.35 3.31
C VAL A 97 -9.55 3.21 2.43
N GLU A 98 -10.71 3.50 3.01
CA GLU A 98 -11.96 3.64 2.27
C GLU A 98 -12.37 5.11 2.36
N GLN A 99 -12.64 5.72 1.21
CA GLN A 99 -12.94 7.14 1.09
C GLN A 99 -14.28 7.31 0.41
N VAL A 100 -15.14 8.11 1.04
CA VAL A 100 -16.41 8.55 0.46
C VAL A 100 -16.10 9.77 -0.41
N LEU A 101 -16.20 9.62 -1.73
CA LEU A 101 -16.06 10.76 -2.64
C LEU A 101 -17.38 11.52 -2.69
N GLU A 102 -17.37 12.78 -2.28
CA GLU A 102 -18.56 13.63 -2.38
C GLU A 102 -19.00 13.77 -3.85
N GLY A 103 -20.28 13.47 -4.14
CA GLY A 103 -20.87 13.60 -5.48
C GLY A 103 -21.23 12.27 -6.13
N ARG A 104 -20.93 12.13 -7.44
CA ARG A 104 -21.29 10.96 -8.28
C ARG A 104 -20.18 9.89 -8.39
N GLY A 105 -19.06 10.08 -7.68
CA GLY A 105 -17.87 9.21 -7.78
C GLY A 105 -17.97 7.87 -7.04
N GLY A 106 -18.90 7.77 -6.08
CA GLY A 106 -19.07 6.58 -5.24
C GLY A 106 -17.93 6.40 -4.23
N ASP A 107 -18.12 5.48 -3.30
CA ASP A 107 -17.08 5.11 -2.34
C ASP A 107 -15.95 4.37 -3.07
N VAL A 108 -14.72 4.69 -2.70
CA VAL A 108 -13.52 4.04 -3.24
C VAL A 108 -12.68 3.46 -2.13
N ARG A 109 -12.10 2.29 -2.39
CA ARG A 109 -11.02 1.72 -1.59
C ARG A 109 -9.71 2.05 -2.28
N LEU A 110 -8.83 2.68 -1.53
CA LEU A 110 -7.48 3.02 -1.95
C LEU A 110 -6.50 2.16 -1.16
N VAL A 111 -5.59 1.51 -1.87
CA VAL A 111 -4.40 0.89 -1.28
C VAL A 111 -3.19 1.57 -1.87
N GLY A 112 -2.45 2.32 -1.04
CA GLY A 112 -1.23 3.01 -1.45
C GLY A 112 -0.03 2.40 -0.75
N GLY A 113 1.10 2.29 -1.45
CA GLY A 113 2.37 1.86 -0.89
C GLY A 113 3.52 2.72 -1.42
N ALA A 114 4.52 2.94 -0.57
CA ALA A 114 5.75 3.64 -0.92
C ALA A 114 6.96 2.96 -0.28
N LEU A 115 8.10 2.97 -0.98
CA LEU A 115 9.40 2.54 -0.46
C LEU A 115 10.28 3.75 -0.13
N ARG A 116 11.24 3.57 0.79
CA ARG A 116 12.27 4.57 1.11
C ARG A 116 13.13 4.94 -0.10
N THR A 117 13.29 4.01 -1.03
CA THR A 117 14.02 4.19 -2.30
C THR A 117 13.26 5.05 -3.32
N GLY A 118 11.99 5.35 -3.06
CA GLY A 118 11.19 6.31 -3.83
C GLY A 118 10.13 5.70 -4.74
N GLU A 119 10.10 4.38 -4.90
CA GLU A 119 9.05 3.70 -5.66
C GLU A 119 7.70 3.81 -4.95
N THR A 120 6.64 4.03 -5.72
CA THR A 120 5.27 4.13 -5.26
C THR A 120 4.35 3.25 -6.09
N TRP A 121 3.28 2.75 -5.48
CA TRP A 121 2.23 2.03 -6.18
C TRP A 121 0.89 2.22 -5.49
N CYS A 122 -0.17 2.35 -6.28
CA CYS A 122 -1.53 2.47 -5.77
C CYS A 122 -2.47 1.53 -6.53
N ALA A 123 -3.40 0.93 -5.80
CA ALA A 123 -4.55 0.23 -6.32
C ALA A 123 -5.84 0.90 -5.83
N VAL A 124 -6.82 1.04 -6.72
CA VAL A 124 -8.10 1.69 -6.48
C VAL A 124 -9.21 0.78 -6.95
N ARG A 125 -10.13 0.48 -6.03
CA ARG A 125 -11.38 -0.22 -6.33
C ARG A 125 -12.56 0.71 -6.04
N MET A 126 -13.54 0.74 -6.94
CA MET A 126 -14.77 1.51 -6.74
C MET A 126 -15.88 0.61 -6.22
N ARG A 127 -16.65 1.04 -5.22
CA ARG A 127 -17.76 0.26 -4.64
C ARG A 127 -18.85 -0.07 -5.66
N GLN A 128 -19.09 0.84 -6.60
CA GLN A 128 -20.01 0.63 -7.73
C GLN A 128 -19.51 -0.39 -8.77
N HIS A 129 -18.22 -0.75 -8.74
CA HIS A 129 -17.56 -1.69 -9.65
C HIS A 129 -16.71 -2.69 -8.85
N ASP A 130 -17.33 -3.38 -7.90
CA ASP A 130 -16.67 -4.29 -6.96
C ASP A 130 -16.50 -5.72 -7.51
N ALA A 131 -15.82 -5.85 -8.64
CA ALA A 131 -15.36 -7.15 -9.15
C ALA A 131 -13.83 -7.20 -9.11
N ASP A 132 -13.26 -8.39 -8.94
CA ASP A 132 -11.80 -8.55 -8.80
C ASP A 132 -11.01 -8.08 -10.04
N ASP A 133 -11.62 -8.12 -11.22
CA ASP A 133 -11.01 -7.63 -12.47
C ASP A 133 -11.18 -6.11 -12.67
N LEU A 134 -11.89 -5.41 -11.76
CA LEU A 134 -12.21 -3.98 -11.84
C LEU A 134 -11.39 -3.15 -10.84
N VAL A 135 -10.10 -3.48 -10.72
CA VAL A 135 -9.13 -2.75 -9.89
C VAL A 135 -8.20 -1.95 -10.80
N LEU A 136 -8.20 -0.63 -10.64
CA LEU A 136 -7.23 0.25 -11.30
C LEU A 136 -5.95 0.27 -10.48
N SER A 137 -4.78 0.11 -11.10
CA SER A 137 -3.51 0.25 -10.38
C SER A 137 -2.40 0.89 -11.21
N ALA A 138 -1.61 1.75 -10.58
CA ALA A 138 -0.49 2.46 -11.20
C ALA A 138 0.44 3.07 -10.13
N ALA A 139 1.63 3.48 -10.55
CA ALA A 139 2.62 4.10 -9.68
C ALA A 139 2.19 5.45 -9.08
N ASP A 140 1.30 6.20 -9.75
CA ASP A 140 0.95 7.59 -9.41
C ASP A 140 -0.57 7.87 -9.49
N LEU A 141 -1.42 6.87 -9.21
CA LEU A 141 -2.87 7.05 -9.34
C LEU A 141 -3.47 8.03 -8.30
N VAL A 142 -2.84 8.12 -7.12
CA VAL A 142 -3.26 8.99 -6.02
C VAL A 142 -2.03 9.68 -5.41
N PRO A 143 -1.47 10.70 -6.09
CA PRO A 143 -0.19 11.30 -5.72
C PRO A 143 -0.17 11.86 -4.30
N ASP A 144 -1.26 12.49 -3.85
CA ASP A 144 -1.36 13.03 -2.49
C ASP A 144 -1.23 11.95 -1.40
N LEU A 145 -1.89 10.80 -1.59
CA LEU A 145 -1.78 9.67 -0.66
C LEU A 145 -0.36 9.13 -0.62
N LEU A 146 0.24 8.92 -1.80
CA LEU A 146 1.58 8.37 -1.94
C LEU A 146 2.64 9.29 -1.33
N GLY A 147 2.53 10.61 -1.55
CA GLY A 147 3.39 11.60 -0.93
C GLY A 147 3.27 11.63 0.59
N MET A 148 2.07 11.47 1.14
CA MET A 148 1.89 11.35 2.60
C MET A 148 2.59 10.11 3.16
N ILE A 149 2.45 8.95 2.52
CA ILE A 149 3.10 7.71 2.96
C ILE A 149 4.61 7.86 2.89
N GLN A 150 5.13 8.35 1.77
CA GLN A 150 6.56 8.57 1.55
C GLN A 150 7.14 9.57 2.57
N GLY A 151 6.37 10.61 2.92
CA GLY A 151 6.75 11.57 3.95
C GLY A 151 6.93 10.95 5.35
N THR A 152 6.28 9.82 5.66
CA THR A 152 6.53 9.10 6.92
C THR A 152 7.85 8.32 6.93
N LEU A 153 8.38 8.03 5.74
CA LEU A 153 9.59 7.24 5.52
C LEU A 153 10.83 8.12 5.35
N ALA A 154 10.65 9.42 5.17
CA ALA A 154 11.72 10.39 5.27
C ALA A 154 12.07 10.56 6.76
N ASP A 155 13.34 10.36 7.10
CA ASP A 155 13.90 10.72 8.40
C ASP A 155 14.00 12.25 8.52
#